data_AF-A0A3L7TC83-F1
#
_entry.id   AF-A0A3L7TC83-F1
#
_cell.length_a   1.000
_cell.length_b   1.000
_cell.length_c   1.000
_cell.angle_alpha   90.00
_cell.angle_beta   90.00
_cell.angle_gamma   90.00
#
_symmetry.space_group_name_H-M   'P 1'
#
loop_
_entity.id
_entity.type
_entity.pdbx_description
1 polymer ?
#
loop_
_entity_poly.entity_id
_entity_poly.type
_entity_poly.pdbx_seq_one_letter_code
_entity_poly.pdbx_strand_id
1 'polypeptide(L)'
;FGGRRRAQRYALSASGMTVAFARFGESLEVDLATRAVVTALHRCIVWGGSKMMRLYESLIAGLLHADPSGHLALVSSEAIADALLVRDILYVLSMSTSLEQRRRVRERLGVRASHGDTLERRFLSRFELLAGTRRYRLDFRSSDWPAEVVRLTRPLVPWALRGDARAQQVRVYTISLAERAAAGFEADAALWTQRMRRFSMLASDGGLRTLSAEELRASVEGL
;
A
#
# COMPACT_ATOMS: atom_id res chain seq x y z
N PHE A 1 3.58 -8.69 20.79
CA PHE A 1 4.96 -8.20 21.06
C PHE A 1 5.49 -7.38 19.86
N GLY A 2 5.99 -6.16 20.08
CA GLY A 2 6.63 -5.33 19.03
C GLY A 2 5.89 -4.07 18.54
N GLY A 3 4.88 -3.57 19.27
CA GLY A 3 4.12 -2.37 18.88
C GLY A 3 4.94 -1.08 18.96
N ARG A 4 5.63 -0.81 20.08
CA ARG A 4 6.43 0.42 20.27
C ARG A 4 7.55 0.57 19.26
N ARG A 5 8.39 -0.47 19.08
CA ARG A 5 9.49 -0.43 18.11
C ARG A 5 8.99 -0.23 16.67
N ARG A 6 7.85 -0.82 16.31
CA ARG A 6 7.24 -0.61 14.99
C ARG A 6 6.71 0.81 14.83
N ALA A 7 6.04 1.36 15.86
CA ALA A 7 5.56 2.73 15.85
C ALA A 7 6.71 3.75 15.76
N GLN A 8 7.81 3.53 16.49
CA GLN A 8 9.01 4.37 16.41
C GLN A 8 9.63 4.34 15.00
N ARG A 9 9.75 3.16 14.39
CA ARG A 9 10.25 3.04 13.01
C ARG A 9 9.36 3.76 12.01
N TYR A 10 8.05 3.58 12.13
CA TYR A 10 7.09 4.29 11.29
C TYR A 10 7.20 5.80 11.48
N ALA A 11 7.26 6.29 12.72
CA ALA A 11 7.40 7.71 13.01
C ALA A 11 8.67 8.31 12.39
N LEU A 12 9.81 7.62 12.53
CA LEU A 12 11.07 8.04 11.90
C LEU A 12 10.96 8.14 10.37
N SER A 13 10.46 7.10 9.71
CA SER A 13 10.30 7.11 8.24
C SER A 13 9.27 8.15 7.78
N ALA A 14 8.14 8.27 8.48
CA ALA A 14 7.09 9.22 8.13
C ALA A 14 7.58 10.66 8.29
N SER A 15 8.21 10.99 9.42
CA SER A 15 8.80 12.32 9.64
C SER A 15 9.89 12.62 8.62
N GLY A 16 10.76 11.66 8.30
CA GLY A 16 11.79 11.81 7.28
C GLY A 16 11.20 12.12 5.90
N MET A 17 10.16 11.39 5.49
CA MET A 17 9.47 11.63 4.23
C MET A 17 8.71 12.96 4.22
N THR A 18 8.05 13.34 5.30
CA THR A 18 7.38 14.65 5.39
C THR A 18 8.38 15.79 5.19
N VAL A 19 9.56 15.72 5.84
CA VAL A 19 10.62 16.73 5.67
C VAL A 19 11.16 16.70 4.24
N ALA A 20 11.35 15.51 3.66
CA ALA A 20 11.87 15.38 2.30
C ALA A 20 10.92 15.96 1.24
N PHE A 21 9.60 15.86 1.43
CA PHE A 21 8.60 16.47 0.53
C PHE A 21 8.40 17.96 0.80
N ALA A 22 8.51 18.41 2.06
CA ALA A 22 8.37 19.83 2.41
C ALA A 22 9.37 20.75 1.68
N ARG A 23 10.52 20.21 1.24
CA ARG A 23 11.52 20.98 0.47
C ARG A 23 11.01 21.50 -0.87
N PHE A 24 9.93 20.93 -1.41
CA PHE A 24 9.33 21.34 -2.67
C PHE A 24 8.31 22.48 -2.53
N GLY A 25 8.16 23.03 -1.33
CA GLY A 25 7.31 24.17 -1.04
C GLY A 25 5.85 23.80 -0.74
N GLU A 26 5.03 24.83 -0.58
CA GLU A 26 3.62 24.71 -0.20
C GLU A 26 2.75 24.69 -1.46
N SER A 27 2.41 23.48 -1.91
CA SER A 27 1.47 23.27 -3.01
C SER A 27 0.53 22.11 -2.68
N LEU A 28 -0.67 22.15 -3.26
CA LEU A 28 -1.66 21.08 -3.10
C LEU A 28 -1.10 19.72 -3.54
N GLU A 29 -0.30 19.69 -4.61
CA GLU A 29 0.31 18.45 -5.11
C GLU A 29 1.30 17.85 -4.10
N VAL A 30 2.14 18.69 -3.49
CA VAL A 30 3.09 18.26 -2.45
C VAL A 30 2.36 17.75 -1.22
N ASP A 31 1.28 18.41 -0.79
CA ASP A 31 0.47 17.97 0.35
C ASP A 31 -0.20 16.62 0.09
N LEU A 32 -0.80 16.45 -1.08
CA LEU A 32 -1.44 15.20 -1.49
C LEU A 32 -0.42 14.06 -1.57
N ALA A 33 0.74 14.30 -2.18
CA ALA A 33 1.80 13.31 -2.29
C ALA A 33 2.38 12.96 -0.91
N THR A 34 2.63 13.94 -0.04
CA THR A 34 3.09 13.73 1.34
C THR A 34 2.11 12.86 2.11
N ARG A 35 0.81 13.18 2.03
CA ARG A 35 -0.24 12.38 2.65
C ARG A 35 -0.29 10.96 2.09
N ALA A 36 -0.14 10.80 0.77
CA ALA A 36 -0.12 9.51 0.11
C ALA A 36 1.05 8.66 0.60
N VAL A 37 2.26 9.22 0.67
CA VAL A 37 3.48 8.54 1.16
C VAL A 37 3.34 8.13 2.62
N VAL A 38 2.90 9.02 3.51
CA VAL A 38 2.70 8.71 4.93
C VAL A 38 1.66 7.59 5.10
N THR A 39 0.56 7.68 4.35
CA THR A 39 -0.49 6.65 4.35
C THR A 39 0.04 5.31 3.81
N ALA A 40 0.84 5.33 2.75
CA ALA A 40 1.44 4.16 2.14
C ALA A 40 2.48 3.50 3.05
N LEU A 41 3.33 4.27 3.74
CA LEU A 41 4.26 3.77 4.76
C LEU A 41 3.50 3.03 5.87
N HIS A 42 2.40 3.62 6.35
CA HIS A 42 1.57 2.98 7.36
C HIS A 42 0.95 1.67 6.85
N ARG A 43 0.40 1.68 5.63
CA ARG A 43 -0.14 0.46 5.01
C ARG A 43 0.94 -0.61 4.80
N CYS A 44 2.15 -0.22 4.41
CA CYS A 44 3.28 -1.13 4.24
C CYS A 44 3.72 -1.79 5.55
N ILE A 45 3.84 -1.03 6.64
CA ILE A 45 4.15 -1.62 7.95
C ILE A 45 2.99 -2.46 8.49
N VAL A 46 1.75 -2.05 8.24
CA VAL A 46 0.52 -2.77 8.63
C VAL A 46 0.20 -3.93 7.70
N TRP A 47 0.81 -4.11 6.53
CA TRP A 47 0.60 -5.29 5.68
C TRP A 47 1.85 -6.16 5.51
N GLY A 48 2.99 -5.58 5.16
CA GLY A 48 4.24 -6.31 4.96
C GLY A 48 5.25 -6.20 6.11
N GLY A 49 4.96 -5.38 7.14
CA GLY A 49 5.87 -5.16 8.26
C GLY A 49 7.02 -4.21 7.91
N SER A 50 8.03 -4.11 8.77
CA SER A 50 9.12 -3.13 8.59
C SER A 50 9.92 -3.33 7.30
N LYS A 51 10.06 -4.57 6.80
CA LYS A 51 10.82 -4.82 5.57
C LYS A 51 10.09 -4.25 4.35
N MET A 52 8.76 -4.33 4.31
CA MET A 52 7.96 -3.73 3.24
C MET A 52 7.93 -2.20 3.30
N MET A 53 7.83 -1.66 4.52
CA MET A 53 7.91 -0.22 4.73
C MET A 53 9.25 0.34 4.22
N ARG A 54 10.36 -0.31 4.56
CA ARG A 54 11.69 0.08 4.08
C ARG A 54 11.86 -0.06 2.58
N LEU A 55 11.28 -1.09 1.97
CA LEU A 55 11.30 -1.24 0.51
C LEU A 55 10.61 -0.03 -0.14
N TYR A 56 9.38 0.28 0.26
CA TYR A 56 8.66 1.44 -0.26
C TYR A 56 9.44 2.74 -0.02
N GLU A 57 9.91 2.96 1.21
CA GLU A 57 10.74 4.11 1.58
C GLU A 57 11.98 4.24 0.70
N SER A 58 12.69 3.15 0.44
CA SER A 58 13.91 3.16 -0.39
C SER A 58 13.63 3.50 -1.85
N LEU A 59 12.50 3.07 -2.41
CA LEU A 59 12.11 3.41 -3.77
C LEU A 59 11.79 4.90 -3.89
N ILE A 60 11.01 5.45 -2.96
CA ILE A 60 10.68 6.87 -2.96
C ILE A 60 11.94 7.72 -2.71
N ALA A 61 12.79 7.31 -1.76
CA ALA A 61 14.06 7.98 -1.51
C ALA A 61 14.97 7.96 -2.75
N GLY A 62 15.03 6.84 -3.48
CA GLY A 62 15.77 6.72 -4.73
C GLY A 62 15.29 7.71 -5.80
N LEU A 63 13.96 7.82 -5.98
CA LEU A 63 13.37 8.78 -6.91
C LEU A 63 13.62 10.24 -6.49
N LEU A 64 13.51 10.55 -5.20
CA LEU A 64 13.80 11.88 -4.66
C LEU A 64 15.29 12.26 -4.76
N HIS A 65 16.18 11.27 -4.74
CA HIS A 65 17.61 11.50 -4.91
C HIS A 65 17.96 11.73 -6.37
N ALA A 66 17.38 10.94 -7.28
CA ALA A 66 17.61 11.03 -8.71
C ALA A 66 17.02 12.31 -9.34
N ASP A 67 15.84 12.74 -8.87
CA ASP A 67 15.14 13.92 -9.38
C ASP A 67 15.14 15.07 -8.36
N PRO A 68 16.01 16.09 -8.54
CA PRO A 68 16.06 17.25 -7.65
C PRO A 68 14.75 18.04 -7.58
N SER A 69 13.93 18.00 -8.64
CA SER A 69 12.63 18.67 -8.66
C SER A 69 11.55 17.91 -7.86
N GLY A 70 11.78 16.62 -7.59
CA GLY A 70 10.84 15.75 -6.88
C GLY A 70 9.66 15.26 -7.70
N HIS A 71 9.54 15.69 -8.96
CA HIS A 71 8.42 15.39 -9.85
C HIS A 71 8.16 13.88 -9.98
N LEU A 72 9.20 13.07 -10.11
CA LEU A 72 9.07 11.60 -10.15
C LEU A 72 8.39 11.04 -8.91
N ALA A 73 8.82 11.47 -7.73
CA ALA A 73 8.28 11.00 -6.47
C ALA A 73 6.84 11.51 -6.28
N LEU A 74 6.57 12.77 -6.60
CA LEU A 74 5.24 13.38 -6.50
C LEU A 74 4.20 12.59 -7.30
N VAL A 75 4.51 12.25 -8.55
CA VAL A 75 3.55 11.58 -9.44
C VAL A 75 3.40 10.09 -9.15
N SER A 76 4.47 9.40 -8.72
CA SER A 76 4.47 7.94 -8.66
C SER A 76 4.25 7.34 -7.26
N SER A 77 4.28 8.14 -6.20
CA SER A 77 4.23 7.65 -4.82
C SER A 77 3.04 6.76 -4.53
N GLU A 78 1.85 7.13 -4.99
CA GLU A 78 0.63 6.34 -4.79
C GLU A 78 0.60 5.10 -5.68
N ALA A 79 1.01 5.23 -6.95
CA ALA A 79 1.05 4.12 -7.91
C ALA A 79 2.01 3.01 -7.46
N ILE A 80 3.20 3.38 -6.96
CA ILE A 80 4.15 2.43 -6.39
C ILE A 80 3.53 1.73 -5.18
N ALA A 81 2.84 2.47 -4.31
CA ALA A 81 2.18 1.87 -3.15
C ALA A 81 1.09 0.86 -3.55
N ASP A 82 0.26 1.16 -4.57
CA ASP A 82 -0.81 0.26 -5.00
C ASP A 82 -0.27 -1.03 -5.63
N ALA A 83 0.83 -0.96 -6.39
CA ALA A 83 1.49 -2.15 -6.94
C ALA A 83 2.19 -3.00 -5.86
N LEU A 84 2.78 -2.35 -4.86
CA LEU A 84 3.46 -3.01 -3.75
C LEU A 84 2.47 -3.71 -2.79
N LEU A 85 1.32 -3.09 -2.54
CA LEU A 85 0.30 -3.53 -1.60
C LEU A 85 -0.80 -4.31 -2.31
N VAL A 86 -0.50 -5.57 -2.65
CA VAL A 86 -1.50 -6.45 -3.26
C VAL A 86 -2.73 -6.55 -2.34
N ARG A 87 -3.88 -6.09 -2.84
CA ARG A 87 -5.14 -6.01 -2.10
C ARG A 87 -5.82 -7.39 -1.96
N ASP A 88 -5.06 -8.37 -1.51
CA ASP A 88 -5.55 -9.71 -1.23
C ASP A 88 -6.39 -9.75 0.06
N ILE A 89 -6.95 -10.92 0.35
CA ILE A 89 -7.75 -11.12 1.57
C ILE A 89 -6.94 -10.80 2.84
N LEU A 90 -5.63 -11.06 2.84
CA LEU A 90 -4.74 -10.73 3.96
C LEU A 90 -4.56 -9.22 4.12
N TYR A 91 -4.54 -8.46 3.02
CA TYR A 91 -4.56 -7.01 3.02
C TYR A 91 -5.84 -6.47 3.64
N VAL A 92 -7.00 -6.93 3.17
CA VAL A 92 -8.31 -6.50 3.69
C VAL A 92 -8.42 -6.79 5.18
N LEU A 93 -8.04 -7.99 5.60
CA LEU A 93 -8.08 -8.41 7.01
C LEU A 93 -7.05 -7.65 7.86
N SER A 94 -5.89 -7.31 7.32
CA SER A 94 -4.88 -6.49 8.03
C SER A 94 -5.34 -5.04 8.22
N MET A 95 -5.97 -4.45 7.19
CA MET A 95 -6.47 -3.08 7.26
C MET A 95 -7.71 -2.99 8.17
N SER A 96 -8.61 -3.97 8.13
CA SER A 96 -9.80 -3.99 8.98
C SER A 96 -9.44 -4.12 10.47
N THR A 97 -8.31 -4.74 10.80
CA THR A 97 -7.84 -4.97 12.16
C THR A 97 -6.87 -3.93 12.69
N SER A 98 -6.55 -2.91 11.88
CA SER A 98 -5.65 -1.85 12.30
C SER A 98 -6.16 -1.16 13.58
N LEU A 99 -5.25 -0.96 14.54
CA LEU A 99 -5.54 -0.25 15.79
C LEU A 99 -6.07 1.16 15.52
N GLU A 100 -5.63 1.78 14.43
CA GLU A 100 -6.07 3.10 14.02
C GLU A 100 -7.55 3.12 13.63
N GLN A 101 -8.00 2.10 12.89
CA GLN A 101 -9.41 1.92 12.57
C GLN A 101 -10.23 1.65 13.83
N ARG A 102 -9.73 0.80 14.75
CA ARG A 102 -10.38 0.56 16.04
C ARG A 102 -10.54 1.85 16.87
N ARG A 103 -9.51 2.71 16.90
CA ARG A 103 -9.56 4.01 17.58
C ARG A 103 -10.58 4.95 16.94
N ARG A 104 -10.49 5.16 15.61
CA ARG A 104 -11.43 6.03 14.89
C ARG A 104 -12.89 5.59 15.04
N VAL A 105 -13.15 4.28 15.02
CA VAL A 105 -14.50 3.74 15.21
C VAL A 105 -14.99 4.01 16.63
N ARG A 106 -14.15 3.79 17.66
CA ARG A 106 -14.53 4.13 19.05
C ARG A 106 -14.79 5.62 19.22
N GLU A 107 -13.94 6.48 18.67
CA GLU A 107 -14.11 7.94 18.71
C GLU A 107 -15.40 8.37 18.03
N ARG A 108 -15.67 7.89 16.80
CA ARG A 108 -16.92 8.19 16.07
C ARG A 108 -18.18 7.73 16.78
N LEU A 109 -18.12 6.57 17.43
CA LEU A 109 -19.26 6.00 18.16
C LEU A 109 -19.33 6.51 19.60
N GLY A 110 -18.43 7.40 20.03
CA GLY A 110 -18.43 7.96 21.38
C GLY A 110 -18.16 6.95 22.50
N VAL A 111 -17.58 5.78 22.18
CA VAL A 111 -17.36 4.68 23.13
C VAL A 111 -16.31 5.08 24.16
N ARG A 112 -16.73 5.26 25.42
CA ARG A 112 -15.84 5.64 26.53
C ARG A 112 -15.71 4.49 27.52
N ALA A 113 -14.50 3.94 27.63
CA ALA A 113 -14.21 2.88 28.61
C ALA A 113 -14.45 3.35 30.06
N SER A 114 -14.27 4.65 30.35
CA SER A 114 -14.57 5.24 31.66
C SER A 114 -16.06 5.24 32.02
N HIS A 115 -16.95 5.12 31.03
CA HIS A 115 -18.40 5.00 31.24
C HIS A 115 -18.87 3.54 31.27
N GLY A 116 -17.96 2.57 31.14
CA GLY A 116 -18.30 1.14 31.05
C GLY A 116 -18.68 0.67 29.64
N ASP A 117 -18.57 1.52 28.62
CA ASP A 117 -18.93 1.15 27.25
C ASP A 117 -17.99 0.07 26.71
N THR A 118 -18.58 -0.97 26.13
CA THR A 118 -17.86 -2.01 25.40
C THR A 118 -18.22 -1.96 23.92
N LEU A 119 -17.22 -2.23 23.08
CA LEU A 119 -17.40 -2.31 21.63
C LEU A 119 -16.95 -3.69 21.17
N GLU A 120 -17.91 -4.51 20.79
CA GLU A 120 -17.69 -5.79 20.15
C GLU A 120 -17.94 -5.67 18.64
N ARG A 121 -17.06 -6.26 17.85
CA ARG A 121 -17.17 -6.24 16.40
C ARG A 121 -17.50 -7.63 15.89
N ARG A 122 -18.50 -7.68 15.00
CA ARG A 122 -18.98 -8.90 14.36
C ARG A 122 -18.80 -8.74 12.85
N PHE A 123 -18.16 -9.72 12.23
CA PHE A 123 -17.97 -9.77 10.78
C PHE A 123 -19.05 -10.67 10.17
N LEU A 124 -19.76 -10.16 9.17
CA LEU A 124 -20.57 -10.97 8.28
C LEU A 124 -19.73 -11.34 7.07
N SER A 125 -19.20 -12.56 7.07
CA SER A 125 -18.43 -13.10 5.94
C SER A 125 -19.38 -13.84 5.01
N ARG A 126 -19.52 -13.36 3.78
CA ARG A 126 -20.33 -14.01 2.74
C ARG A 126 -19.40 -14.78 1.82
N PHE A 127 -19.48 -16.10 1.87
CA PHE A 127 -18.78 -16.98 0.95
C PHE A 127 -19.71 -17.33 -0.21
N GLU A 128 -19.24 -17.14 -1.43
CA GLU A 128 -19.95 -17.53 -2.63
C GLU A 128 -19.12 -18.55 -3.39
N LEU A 129 -19.66 -19.75 -3.54
CA LEU A 129 -19.08 -20.82 -4.32
C LEU A 129 -19.91 -21.00 -5.58
N LEU A 130 -19.26 -20.86 -6.74
CA LEU A 130 -19.83 -21.20 -8.03
C LEU A 130 -19.33 -22.60 -8.41
N ALA A 131 -20.25 -23.57 -8.48
CA ALA A 131 -19.95 -24.94 -8.87
C ALA A 131 -20.88 -25.34 -10.03
N GLY A 132 -20.33 -25.36 -11.25
CA GLY A 132 -21.11 -25.53 -12.48
C GLY A 132 -22.11 -24.39 -12.68
N THR A 133 -23.39 -24.72 -12.81
CA THR A 133 -24.50 -23.75 -12.90
C THR A 133 -25.08 -23.36 -11.53
N ARG A 134 -24.60 -23.95 -10.43
CA ARG A 134 -25.15 -23.73 -9.09
C ARG A 134 -24.31 -22.72 -8.31
N ARG A 135 -24.98 -21.73 -7.73
CA ARG A 135 -24.40 -20.72 -6.84
C ARG A 135 -24.79 -21.06 -5.40
N TYR A 136 -23.80 -21.44 -4.61
CA TYR A 136 -23.95 -21.67 -3.18
C TYR A 136 -23.48 -20.42 -2.45
N ARG A 137 -24.35 -19.84 -1.62
CA ARG A 137 -24.04 -18.67 -0.79
C ARG A 137 -24.13 -19.08 0.68
N LEU A 138 -23.04 -18.85 1.42
CA LEU A 138 -22.96 -19.12 2.84
C LEU A 138 -22.63 -17.82 3.58
N ASP A 139 -23.58 -17.36 4.38
CA ASP A 139 -23.43 -16.18 5.22
C ASP A 139 -22.98 -16.62 6.62
N PHE A 140 -21.71 -16.43 6.92
CA PHE A 140 -21.11 -16.78 8.20
C PHE A 140 -20.92 -15.53 9.06
N ARG A 141 -21.60 -15.47 10.21
CA ARG A 141 -21.37 -14.44 11.23
C ARG A 141 -20.25 -14.91 12.15
N SER A 142 -19.08 -14.29 12.03
CA SER A 142 -17.95 -14.53 12.94
C SER A 142 -17.77 -13.36 13.90
N SER A 143 -17.32 -13.63 15.12
CA SER A 143 -16.76 -12.58 15.99
C SER A 143 -15.42 -12.06 15.42
N ASP A 144 -14.70 -11.24 16.18
CA ASP A 144 -13.38 -10.70 15.80
C ASP A 144 -12.26 -11.76 15.69
N TRP A 145 -12.55 -13.04 15.94
CA TRP A 145 -11.54 -14.12 15.95
C TRP A 145 -10.78 -14.28 14.62
N PRO A 146 -11.36 -14.15 13.40
CA PRO A 146 -10.60 -14.29 12.16
C PRO A 146 -9.59 -13.16 12.00
N ALA A 147 -9.97 -11.98 12.44
CA ALA A 147 -9.15 -10.79 12.51
C ALA A 147 -7.95 -10.99 13.47
N GLU A 148 -8.19 -11.63 14.60
CA GLU A 148 -7.18 -12.00 15.60
C GLU A 148 -6.22 -13.08 15.09
N VAL A 149 -6.75 -14.11 14.42
CA VAL A 149 -5.97 -15.17 13.78
C VAL A 149 -5.10 -14.62 12.66
N VAL A 150 -5.61 -13.74 11.80
CA VAL A 150 -4.80 -13.09 10.74
C VAL A 150 -3.68 -12.26 11.34
N ARG A 151 -3.95 -11.54 12.43
CA ARG A 151 -2.91 -10.75 13.11
C ARG A 151 -1.75 -11.62 13.61
N LEU A 152 -2.05 -12.85 14.05
CA LEU A 152 -1.07 -13.83 14.53
C LEU A 152 -0.36 -14.57 13.39
N THR A 153 -1.09 -14.97 12.34
CA THR A 153 -0.59 -15.81 11.25
C THR A 153 0.08 -15.00 10.15
N ARG A 154 -0.31 -13.74 9.92
CA ARG A 154 0.23 -12.91 8.85
C ARG A 154 1.76 -12.81 8.86
N PRO A 155 2.47 -12.60 9.98
CA PRO A 155 3.93 -12.57 9.98
C PRO A 155 4.58 -13.83 9.41
N LEU A 156 3.88 -14.96 9.46
CA LEU A 156 4.36 -16.26 8.99
C LEU A 156 4.13 -16.49 7.50
N VAL A 157 3.19 -15.76 6.87
CA VAL A 157 2.91 -15.90 5.43
C VAL A 157 3.98 -15.16 4.63
N PRO A 158 4.87 -15.88 3.90
CA PRO A 158 5.89 -15.28 3.05
C PRO A 158 5.26 -14.41 1.98
N TRP A 159 5.95 -13.36 1.58
CA TRP A 159 5.41 -12.39 0.62
C TRP A 159 5.28 -12.96 -0.80
N ALA A 160 6.09 -13.97 -1.12
CA ALA A 160 5.98 -14.74 -2.36
C ALA A 160 4.71 -15.61 -2.41
N LEU A 161 3.99 -15.76 -1.29
CA LEU A 161 2.70 -16.46 -1.25
C LEU A 161 1.51 -15.48 -1.13
N ARG A 162 1.75 -14.17 -1.23
CA ARG A 162 0.73 -13.13 -1.13
C ARG A 162 0.42 -12.52 -2.48
N GLY A 163 -0.87 -12.45 -2.80
CA GLY A 163 -1.33 -12.15 -4.14
C GLY A 163 -1.24 -13.32 -5.11
N ASP A 164 -1.94 -13.21 -6.22
CA ASP A 164 -1.81 -14.10 -7.37
C ASP A 164 -0.48 -13.88 -8.10
N ALA A 165 -0.10 -14.82 -8.99
CA ALA A 165 1.14 -14.73 -9.74
C ALA A 165 1.26 -13.42 -10.54
N ARG A 166 0.13 -12.94 -11.09
CA ARG A 166 0.05 -11.68 -11.84
C ARG A 166 0.40 -10.47 -10.97
N ALA A 167 -0.21 -10.32 -9.79
CA ALA A 167 0.10 -9.22 -8.89
C ALA A 167 1.55 -9.26 -8.40
N GLN A 168 2.13 -10.45 -8.24
CA GLN A 168 3.55 -10.59 -7.92
C GLN A 168 4.45 -10.09 -9.07
N GLN A 169 4.13 -10.43 -10.31
CA GLN A 169 4.86 -9.94 -11.49
C GLN A 169 4.72 -8.42 -11.64
N VAL A 170 3.52 -7.86 -11.44
CA VAL A 170 3.30 -6.40 -11.44
C VAL A 170 4.15 -5.72 -10.38
N ARG A 171 4.20 -6.28 -9.16
CA ARG A 171 5.04 -5.78 -8.08
C ARG A 171 6.53 -5.80 -8.44
N VAL A 172 7.03 -6.90 -9.00
CA VAL A 172 8.43 -7.03 -9.45
C VAL A 172 8.74 -6.01 -10.54
N TYR A 173 7.83 -5.86 -11.51
CA TYR A 173 7.96 -4.86 -12.55
C TYR A 173 8.00 -3.44 -11.98
N THR A 174 7.10 -3.07 -11.06
CA THR A 174 7.09 -1.73 -10.46
C THR A 174 8.36 -1.43 -9.67
N ILE A 175 8.89 -2.41 -8.93
CA ILE A 175 10.18 -2.25 -8.23
C ILE A 175 11.28 -1.95 -9.25
N SER A 176 11.39 -2.79 -10.29
CA SER A 176 12.37 -2.60 -11.36
C SER A 176 12.20 -1.29 -12.12
N LEU A 177 10.95 -0.83 -12.34
CA LEU A 177 10.65 0.43 -13.00
C LEU A 177 11.14 1.61 -12.16
N ALA A 178 10.86 1.62 -10.86
CA ALA A 178 11.30 2.69 -9.95
C ALA A 178 12.83 2.70 -9.81
N GLU A 179 13.48 1.54 -9.71
CA GLU A 179 14.94 1.42 -9.67
C GLU A 179 15.60 1.92 -10.96
N ARG A 180 15.07 1.53 -12.13
CA ARG A 180 15.57 2.03 -13.42
C ARG A 180 15.30 3.51 -13.62
N ALA A 181 14.16 4.02 -13.17
CA ALA A 181 13.87 5.45 -13.21
C ALA A 181 14.87 6.23 -12.36
N ALA A 182 15.17 5.77 -11.14
CA ALA A 182 16.17 6.41 -10.29
C ALA A 182 17.59 6.35 -10.90
N ALA A 183 17.99 5.22 -11.47
CA ALA A 183 19.32 5.05 -12.06
C ALA A 183 19.49 5.78 -13.40
N GLY A 184 18.43 5.86 -14.21
CA GLY A 184 18.49 6.38 -15.57
C GLY A 184 18.06 7.83 -15.72
N PHE A 185 17.58 8.49 -14.66
CA PHE A 185 17.03 9.85 -14.75
C PHE A 185 18.05 10.88 -15.26
N GLU A 186 19.30 10.78 -14.83
CA GLU A 186 20.36 11.71 -15.26
C GLU A 186 20.63 11.62 -16.78
N ALA A 187 20.49 10.43 -17.35
CA ALA A 187 20.71 10.21 -18.78
C ALA A 187 19.54 10.71 -19.64
N ASP A 188 18.29 10.53 -19.20
CA ASP A 188 17.10 10.97 -19.94
C ASP A 188 15.92 11.28 -19.01
N ALA A 189 15.95 12.47 -18.41
CA ALA A 189 14.94 12.91 -17.47
C ALA A 189 13.53 12.98 -18.10
N ALA A 190 13.43 13.36 -19.38
CA ALA A 190 12.16 13.52 -20.07
C ALA A 190 11.47 12.15 -20.27
N LEU A 191 12.21 11.15 -20.74
CA LEU A 191 11.72 9.79 -20.93
C LEU A 191 11.23 9.18 -19.61
N TRP A 192 12.03 9.26 -18.54
CA TRP A 192 11.66 8.67 -17.25
C TRP A 192 10.48 9.39 -16.60
N THR A 193 10.41 10.72 -16.74
CA THR A 193 9.24 11.49 -16.32
C THR A 193 7.98 11.05 -17.05
N GLN A 194 8.05 10.88 -18.38
CA GLN A 194 6.92 10.44 -19.19
C GLN A 194 6.47 9.02 -18.79
N ARG A 195 7.41 8.08 -18.64
CA ARG A 195 7.11 6.70 -18.23
C ARG A 195 6.48 6.62 -16.85
N MET A 196 7.02 7.36 -15.87
CA MET A 196 6.47 7.38 -14.52
C MET A 196 5.10 8.05 -14.45
N ARG A 197 4.85 9.10 -15.24
CA ARG A 197 3.51 9.67 -15.42
C ARG A 197 2.54 8.65 -16.02
N ARG A 198 2.95 7.95 -17.09
CA ARG A 198 2.11 6.93 -17.73
C ARG A 198 1.77 5.77 -16.81
N PHE A 199 2.76 5.31 -16.05
CA PHE A 199 2.55 4.30 -15.01
C PHE A 199 1.55 4.78 -13.94
N SER A 200 1.68 6.02 -13.49
CA SER A 200 0.77 6.60 -12.50
C SER A 200 -0.67 6.70 -13.02
N MET A 201 -0.87 7.19 -14.26
CA MET A 201 -2.19 7.23 -14.89
C MET A 201 -2.82 5.84 -14.98
N LEU A 202 -2.07 4.84 -15.48
CA LEU A 202 -2.57 3.46 -15.53
C LEU A 202 -2.92 2.90 -14.15
N ALA A 203 -2.19 3.29 -13.11
CA ALA A 203 -2.50 2.88 -11.75
C ALA A 203 -3.80 3.53 -11.22
N SER A 204 -3.98 4.83 -11.46
CA SER A 204 -5.20 5.55 -11.10
C SER A 204 -6.45 4.97 -11.77
N ASP A 205 -6.32 4.51 -13.01
CA ASP A 205 -7.42 3.89 -13.78
C ASP A 205 -7.66 2.41 -13.41
N GLY A 206 -6.92 1.88 -12.44
CA GLY A 206 -7.04 0.49 -11.99
C GLY A 206 -6.33 -0.53 -12.90
N GLY A 207 -5.52 -0.07 -13.85
CA GLY A 207 -4.74 -0.88 -14.79
C GLY A 207 -3.83 -1.91 -14.11
N LEU A 208 -3.32 -1.63 -12.91
CA LEU A 208 -2.54 -2.60 -12.11
C LEU A 208 -3.34 -3.87 -11.74
N ARG A 209 -4.67 -3.79 -11.76
CA ARG A 209 -5.56 -4.92 -11.41
C ARG A 209 -6.02 -5.70 -12.62
N THR A 210 -5.97 -5.11 -13.79
CA THR A 210 -6.48 -5.72 -15.03
C THR A 210 -5.36 -6.22 -15.92
N LEU A 211 -4.28 -5.43 -16.05
CA LEU A 211 -3.17 -5.75 -16.92
C LEU A 211 -2.22 -6.78 -16.29
N SER A 212 -1.63 -7.60 -17.15
CA SER A 212 -0.43 -8.37 -16.84
C SER A 212 0.80 -7.46 -16.75
N ALA A 213 1.89 -7.97 -16.19
CA ALA A 213 3.14 -7.21 -16.11
C ALA A 213 3.72 -6.89 -17.50
N GLU A 214 3.51 -7.76 -18.49
CA GLU A 214 3.96 -7.56 -19.86
C GLU A 214 3.16 -6.47 -20.56
N GLU A 215 1.83 -6.50 -20.48
CA GLU A 215 0.97 -5.45 -21.03
C GLU A 215 1.21 -4.11 -20.35
N LEU A 216 1.45 -4.11 -19.04
CA LEU A 216 1.79 -2.90 -18.30
C LEU A 216 3.15 -2.35 -18.73
N ARG A 217 4.15 -3.21 -18.97
CA ARG A 217 5.46 -2.81 -19.50
C ARG A 217 5.33 -2.23 -20.91
N ALA A 218 4.65 -2.91 -21.81
CA ALA A 218 4.37 -2.44 -23.16
C ALA A 218 3.68 -1.06 -23.14
N SER A 219 2.65 -0.95 -22.30
CA SER A 219 1.89 0.29 -22.14
C SER A 219 2.73 1.42 -21.55
N VAL A 220 3.61 1.17 -20.60
CA VAL A 220 4.42 2.25 -19.99
C VAL A 220 5.62 2.62 -20.85
N GLU A 221 6.31 1.63 -21.42
CA GLU A 221 7.61 1.81 -22.09
C GLU A 221 7.50 1.99 -23.60
N GLY A 222 6.34 1.70 -24.20
CA GLY A 222 6.10 1.82 -25.65
C GLY A 222 6.71 0.70 -26.46
N LEU A 223 6.80 -0.51 -25.88
CA LEU A 223 7.24 -1.74 -26.56
C LEU A 223 6.07 -2.51 -27.15
#